data_AF-A0A2I1G131-F1
#
_entry.id   AF-A0A2I1G131-F1
#
_cell.length_a   1.000
_cell.length_b   1.000
_cell.length_c   1.000
_cell.angle_alpha   90.00
_cell.angle_beta   90.00
_cell.angle_gamma   90.00
#
_symmetry.space_group_name_H-M   'P 1'
#
loop_
_entity.id
_entity.type
_entity.pdbx_description
1 polymer ?
#
loop_
_entity_poly.entity_id
_entity_poly.type
_entity_poly.pdbx_seq_one_letter_code
_entity_poly.pdbx_strand_id
1 'polypeptide(L)'
;MIINKLGSLFSQQLKCSKKVRTKTDELDPILIIKPNQLWINNYAYNNAMDQFATYNLNNAQRRDEQSRCIFHFRNIQELHAVRDGIRNGNLIPNGFHVPQGLQGSIVAGTNNPVPIGQAYLVIKLGARKSEFSEDKNFFHVD
;
A
#
# COMPACT_ATOMS: atom_id res chain seq x y z
N MET A 1 14.02 -17.18 -19.46
CA MET A 1 12.58 -17.23 -19.16
C MET A 1 12.18 -16.07 -18.23
N ILE A 2 12.27 -14.81 -18.69
CA ILE A 2 12.06 -13.60 -17.84
C ILE A 2 10.92 -12.71 -18.35
N ILE A 3 10.47 -12.92 -19.59
CA ILE A 3 9.54 -12.02 -20.30
C ILE A 3 8.09 -12.13 -19.77
N ASN A 4 7.70 -13.25 -19.19
CA ASN A 4 6.30 -13.48 -18.77
C ASN A 4 5.89 -12.77 -17.46
N LYS A 5 6.84 -12.37 -16.61
CA LYS A 5 6.52 -11.77 -15.30
C LYS A 5 6.24 -10.26 -15.40
N LEU A 6 6.95 -9.57 -16.29
CA LEU A 6 6.76 -8.13 -16.57
C LEU A 6 5.38 -7.84 -17.21
N GLY A 7 4.91 -8.71 -18.11
CA GLY A 7 3.59 -8.56 -18.75
C GLY A 7 2.41 -8.69 -17.79
N SER A 8 2.54 -9.53 -16.76
CA SER A 8 1.50 -9.74 -15.73
C SER A 8 1.33 -8.52 -14.81
N LEU A 9 2.44 -7.93 -14.38
CA LEU A 9 2.47 -6.80 -13.43
C LEU A 9 2.01 -5.48 -14.07
N PHE A 10 2.42 -5.20 -15.31
CA PHE A 10 1.93 -4.04 -16.07
C PHE A 10 0.41 -4.16 -16.33
N SER A 11 -0.06 -5.38 -16.61
CA SER A 11 -1.49 -5.67 -16.74
C SER A 11 -2.23 -5.48 -15.42
N GLN A 12 -1.61 -5.80 -14.28
CA GLN A 12 -2.19 -5.61 -12.95
C GLN A 12 -2.26 -4.13 -12.58
N GLN A 13 -1.25 -3.34 -12.92
CA GLN A 13 -1.20 -1.88 -12.72
C GLN A 13 -2.26 -1.15 -13.58
N LEU A 14 -2.40 -1.53 -14.86
CA LEU A 14 -3.46 -1.01 -15.74
C LEU A 14 -4.87 -1.45 -15.30
N LYS A 15 -5.01 -2.66 -14.74
CA LYS A 15 -6.28 -3.13 -14.15
C LYS A 15 -6.65 -2.32 -12.91
N CYS A 16 -5.70 -2.03 -12.04
CA CYS A 16 -5.93 -1.23 -10.85
C CYS A 16 -6.45 0.16 -11.22
N SER A 17 -5.74 0.89 -12.08
CA SER A 17 -6.16 2.23 -12.52
C SER A 17 -7.57 2.30 -13.12
N LYS A 18 -8.04 1.22 -13.78
CA LYS A 18 -9.39 1.14 -14.36
C LYS A 18 -10.50 0.82 -13.35
N LYS A 19 -10.18 0.18 -12.22
CA LYS A 19 -11.15 -0.34 -11.22
C LYS A 19 -11.61 0.70 -10.19
N VAL A 20 -10.91 1.83 -10.05
CA VAL A 20 -11.17 2.89 -9.05
C VAL A 20 -12.57 3.53 -9.15
N ARG A 21 -13.30 3.34 -10.25
CA ARG A 21 -14.44 4.19 -10.62
C ARG A 21 -15.81 3.88 -10.00
N THR A 22 -16.03 2.81 -9.21
CA THR A 22 -17.44 2.35 -9.04
C THR A 22 -17.97 1.98 -7.64
N LYS A 23 -17.24 2.02 -6.52
CA LYS A 23 -17.84 1.65 -5.21
C LYS A 23 -17.19 2.30 -4.00
N THR A 24 -17.32 3.62 -3.87
CA THR A 24 -16.87 4.30 -2.66
C THR A 24 -17.84 5.41 -2.31
N ASP A 25 -18.22 5.47 -1.04
CA ASP A 25 -19.06 6.55 -0.53
C ASP A 25 -18.29 7.88 -0.59
N GLU A 26 -19.01 8.99 -0.48
CA GLU A 26 -18.34 10.30 -0.42
C GLU A 26 -17.47 10.37 0.85
N LEU A 27 -16.27 10.94 0.71
CA LEU A 27 -15.24 11.10 1.75
C LEU A 27 -14.48 9.83 2.17
N ASP A 28 -14.89 8.65 1.71
CA ASP A 28 -14.13 7.41 1.95
C ASP A 28 -12.79 7.44 1.20
N PRO A 29 -11.66 7.27 1.90
CA PRO A 29 -10.36 7.28 1.26
C PRO A 29 -10.06 5.96 0.57
N ILE A 30 -9.56 6.08 -0.65
CA ILE A 30 -8.96 4.98 -1.41
C ILE A 30 -7.45 5.18 -1.40
N LEU A 31 -6.73 4.19 -0.92
CA LEU A 31 -5.27 4.14 -1.03
C LEU A 31 -4.90 3.38 -2.29
N ILE A 32 -4.08 4.00 -3.14
CA ILE A 32 -3.47 3.36 -4.29
C ILE A 32 -1.97 3.23 -4.00
N ILE A 33 -1.48 1.99 -3.97
CA ILE A 33 -0.06 1.69 -3.83
C ILE A 33 0.50 1.41 -5.21
N LYS A 34 1.41 2.27 -5.66
CA LYS A 34 2.26 1.99 -6.81
C LYS A 34 3.49 1.23 -6.31
N PRO A 35 3.70 -0.02 -6.76
CA PRO A 35 4.80 -0.84 -6.25
C PRO A 35 6.17 -0.27 -6.60
N ASN A 36 7.13 -0.47 -5.69
CA ASN A 36 8.54 -0.33 -6.00
C ASN A 36 9.03 -1.58 -6.75
N GLN A 37 9.69 -1.40 -7.89
CA GLN A 37 10.17 -2.52 -8.71
C GLN A 37 11.18 -3.40 -7.96
N LEU A 38 11.99 -2.83 -7.06
CA LEU A 38 12.92 -3.59 -6.23
C LEU A 38 12.18 -4.55 -5.29
N TRP A 39 11.02 -4.13 -4.78
CA TRP A 39 10.15 -4.96 -3.93
C TRP A 39 9.52 -6.11 -4.69
N ILE A 40 9.05 -5.85 -5.90
CA ILE A 40 8.54 -6.90 -6.79
C ILE A 40 9.62 -7.96 -7.08
N ASN A 41 10.85 -7.52 -7.33
CA ASN A 41 11.91 -8.40 -7.81
C ASN A 41 12.58 -9.20 -6.69
N ASN A 42 12.77 -8.58 -5.52
CA ASN A 42 13.66 -9.09 -4.48
C ASN A 42 12.95 -9.42 -3.16
N TYR A 43 11.67 -9.05 -3.01
CA TYR A 43 10.94 -9.20 -1.76
C TYR A 43 9.55 -9.82 -1.97
N ALA A 44 8.90 -10.21 -0.87
CA ALA A 44 7.57 -10.81 -0.88
C ALA A 44 6.45 -9.76 -1.02
N TYR A 45 6.46 -8.98 -2.11
CA TYR A 45 5.51 -7.88 -2.33
C TYR A 45 4.04 -8.30 -2.19
N ASN A 46 3.65 -9.44 -2.79
CA ASN A 46 2.26 -9.90 -2.70
C ASN A 46 1.86 -10.25 -1.26
N ASN A 47 2.76 -10.88 -0.49
CA ASN A 47 2.49 -11.19 0.91
C ASN A 47 2.34 -9.91 1.73
N ALA A 48 3.18 -8.90 1.45
CA ALA A 48 3.09 -7.60 2.10
C ALA A 48 1.77 -6.88 1.80
N MET A 49 1.32 -6.91 0.53
CA MET A 49 0.01 -6.36 0.16
C MET A 49 -1.15 -7.17 0.74
N ASP A 50 -0.98 -8.48 0.86
CA ASP A 50 -1.96 -9.34 1.52
C ASP A 50 -2.09 -9.01 3.01
N GLN A 51 -0.98 -8.72 3.71
CA GLN A 51 -1.00 -8.19 5.07
C GLN A 51 -1.76 -6.86 5.16
N PHE A 52 -1.51 -5.92 4.24
CA PHE A 52 -2.26 -4.65 4.18
C PHE A 52 -3.76 -4.87 3.99
N ALA A 53 -4.13 -5.79 3.11
CA ALA A 53 -5.53 -6.06 2.79
C ALA A 53 -6.30 -6.70 3.94
N THR A 54 -5.64 -7.51 4.78
CA THR A 54 -6.26 -8.30 5.86
C THR A 54 -5.93 -7.82 7.26
N TYR A 55 -5.14 -6.76 7.44
CA TYR A 55 -4.75 -6.32 8.78
C TYR A 55 -5.98 -6.06 9.66
N ASN A 56 -6.03 -6.73 10.82
CA ASN A 56 -7.15 -6.77 11.77
C ASN A 56 -8.51 -7.12 11.14
N LEU A 57 -8.52 -7.89 10.06
CA LEU A 57 -9.72 -8.39 9.39
C LEU A 57 -9.62 -9.89 9.15
N ASN A 58 -10.78 -10.52 8.99
CA ASN A 58 -10.84 -11.88 8.46
C ASN A 58 -10.51 -11.88 6.96
N ASN A 59 -9.95 -12.98 6.46
CA ASN A 59 -9.57 -13.12 5.04
C ASN A 59 -10.73 -12.87 4.04
N ALA A 60 -11.98 -13.09 4.46
CA ALA A 60 -13.17 -12.81 3.65
C ALA A 60 -13.49 -11.31 3.50
N GLN A 61 -12.93 -10.44 4.35
CA GLN A 61 -13.26 -9.02 4.47
C GLN A 61 -12.18 -8.10 3.91
N ARG A 62 -11.30 -8.62 3.03
CA ARG A 62 -10.16 -7.87 2.48
C ARG A 62 -10.56 -6.52 1.90
N ARG A 63 -9.73 -5.51 2.17
CA ARG A 63 -9.91 -4.12 1.70
C ARG A 63 -9.64 -3.89 0.23
N ASP A 64 -9.02 -4.87 -0.45
CA ASP A 64 -8.42 -4.65 -1.77
C ASP A 64 -9.14 -5.32 -2.93
N GLU A 65 -10.22 -6.05 -2.66
CA GLU A 65 -10.89 -6.92 -3.65
C GLU A 65 -9.89 -7.79 -4.44
N GLN A 66 -8.85 -8.32 -3.78
CA GLN A 66 -7.76 -9.11 -4.41
C GLN A 66 -6.87 -8.33 -5.39
N SER A 67 -6.98 -7.00 -5.46
CA SER A 67 -6.19 -6.17 -6.36
C SER A 67 -4.71 -6.05 -5.96
N ARG A 68 -4.41 -6.09 -4.65
CA ARG A 68 -3.08 -5.84 -4.05
C ARG A 68 -2.47 -4.49 -4.40
N CYS A 69 -3.28 -3.52 -4.84
CA CYS A 69 -2.80 -2.18 -5.18
C CYS A 69 -3.81 -1.09 -4.82
N ILE A 70 -5.11 -1.41 -4.75
CA ILE A 70 -6.17 -0.46 -4.40
C ILE A 70 -6.81 -0.96 -3.14
N PHE A 71 -6.84 -0.12 -2.12
CA PHE A 71 -7.36 -0.47 -0.80
C PHE A 71 -8.42 0.54 -0.41
N HIS A 72 -9.55 0.03 0.05
CA HIS A 72 -10.70 0.82 0.47
C HIS A 72 -10.73 0.90 2.00
N PHE A 73 -10.96 2.10 2.51
CA PHE A 73 -11.07 2.36 3.94
C PHE A 73 -12.33 3.18 4.21
N ARG A 74 -12.91 3.04 5.41
CA ARG A 74 -14.12 3.76 5.81
C ARG A 74 -13.86 5.23 6.17
N ASN A 75 -12.61 5.57 6.46
CA ASN A 75 -12.17 6.92 6.77
C ASN A 75 -10.64 6.95 6.86
N ILE A 76 -10.07 8.16 6.97
CA ILE A 76 -8.63 8.38 6.98
C ILE A 76 -7.99 7.84 8.28
N GLN A 77 -8.73 7.83 9.38
CA GLN A 77 -8.27 7.30 10.66
C GLN A 77 -8.05 5.80 10.59
N GLU A 78 -8.94 5.04 9.93
CA GLU A 78 -8.76 3.61 9.70
C GLU A 78 -7.51 3.34 8.84
N LEU A 79 -7.31 4.11 7.77
CA LEU A 79 -6.15 3.99 6.90
C LEU A 79 -4.84 4.17 7.68
N HIS A 80 -4.73 5.21 8.51
CA HIS A 80 -3.53 5.44 9.31
C HIS A 80 -3.38 4.42 10.45
N ALA A 81 -4.47 3.99 11.09
CA ALA A 81 -4.42 2.94 12.10
C ALA A 81 -3.91 1.61 11.53
N VAL A 82 -4.30 1.26 10.30
CA VAL A 82 -3.78 0.08 9.59
C VAL A 82 -2.29 0.26 9.28
N ARG A 83 -1.89 1.40 8.72
CA ARG A 83 -0.48 1.72 8.45
C ARG A 83 0.38 1.57 9.70
N ASP A 84 -0.02 2.25 10.78
CA ASP A 84 0.74 2.30 12.04
C ASP A 84 0.76 0.94 12.73
N GLY A 85 -0.35 0.21 12.70
CA GLY A 85 -0.43 -1.14 13.24
C GLY A 85 0.49 -2.13 12.54
N ILE A 86 0.54 -2.10 11.20
CA ILE A 86 1.47 -2.93 10.41
C ILE A 86 2.91 -2.54 10.69
N ARG A 87 3.22 -1.24 10.73
CA ARG A 87 4.56 -0.69 11.01
C ARG A 87 5.03 -1.10 12.40
N ASN A 88 4.26 -0.78 13.43
CA ASN A 88 4.62 -1.01 14.83
C ASN A 88 4.69 -2.50 15.16
N GLY A 89 3.87 -3.34 14.51
CA GLY A 89 3.93 -4.79 14.63
C GLY A 89 5.05 -5.44 13.80
N ASN A 90 5.80 -4.66 13.01
CA ASN A 90 6.81 -5.16 12.07
C ASN A 90 6.28 -6.30 11.16
N LEU A 91 5.01 -6.21 10.75
CA LEU A 91 4.32 -7.29 10.02
C LEU A 91 4.75 -7.37 8.55
N ILE A 92 5.36 -6.31 8.04
CA ILE A 92 6.03 -6.28 6.74
C ILE A 92 7.46 -5.86 7.01
N PRO A 93 8.35 -6.81 7.39
CA PRO A 93 9.75 -6.51 7.61
C PRO A 93 10.34 -5.81 6.39
N ASN A 94 11.11 -4.75 6.62
CA ASN A 94 11.65 -3.87 5.60
C ASN A 94 10.60 -3.05 4.82
N GLY A 95 9.29 -3.24 4.96
CA GLY A 95 8.28 -2.56 4.11
C GLY A 95 8.30 -1.03 4.18
N PHE A 96 8.74 -0.50 5.32
CA PHE A 96 8.84 0.94 5.59
C PHE A 96 10.29 1.40 5.46
N HIS A 97 10.49 2.54 4.80
CA HIS A 97 11.79 3.18 4.69
C HIS A 97 12.17 3.78 6.03
N VAL A 98 13.40 3.48 6.47
CA VAL A 98 13.96 4.04 7.70
C VAL A 98 15.11 4.98 7.33
N PRO A 99 14.99 6.29 7.62
CA PRO A 99 16.07 7.23 7.40
C PRO A 99 17.36 6.80 8.09
N GLN A 100 18.51 7.10 7.48
CA GLN A 100 19.82 6.70 7.98
C GLN A 100 20.07 7.14 9.44
N GLY A 101 19.59 8.33 9.82
CA GLY A 101 19.71 8.85 11.18
C GLY A 101 18.93 8.07 12.25
N LEU A 102 17.97 7.23 11.85
CA LEU A 102 17.14 6.42 12.76
C LEU A 102 17.54 4.94 12.78
N GLN A 103 18.53 4.54 11.96
CA GLN A 103 18.96 3.13 11.83
C GLN A 103 19.56 2.53 13.11
N GLY A 104 20.06 3.37 14.04
CA GLY A 104 20.58 2.92 15.34
C GLY A 104 19.51 2.52 16.37
N SER A 105 18.25 2.90 16.15
CA SER A 105 17.14 2.73 17.11
C SER A 105 16.12 1.67 16.69
N ILE A 106 16.32 1.01 15.56
CA ILE A 106 15.40 -0.01 15.02
C ILE A 106 15.90 -1.44 15.27
N VAL A 107 14.93 -2.36 15.31
CA VAL A 107 15.13 -3.81 15.48
C VAL A 107 16.15 -4.32 14.45
N ALA A 108 17.16 -5.07 14.93
CA ALA A 108 18.17 -5.70 14.09
C ALA A 108 17.52 -6.51 12.95
N GLY A 109 17.90 -6.21 11.70
CA GLY A 109 17.33 -6.82 10.49
C GLY A 109 16.42 -5.90 9.66
N THR A 110 16.09 -4.71 10.17
CA THR A 110 15.40 -3.67 9.40
C THR A 110 16.44 -2.82 8.69
N ASN A 111 16.74 -3.13 7.42
CA ASN A 111 17.62 -2.32 6.59
C ASN A 111 16.97 -2.17 5.22
N ASN A 112 16.17 -1.11 5.07
CA ASN A 112 15.51 -0.84 3.81
C ASN A 112 15.85 0.55 3.26
N PRO A 113 16.72 0.64 2.25
CA PRO A 113 17.04 1.90 1.61
C PRO A 113 15.86 2.47 0.80
N VAL A 114 14.81 1.68 0.49
CA VAL A 114 13.73 2.11 -0.41
C VAL A 114 12.34 1.57 -0.04
N PRO A 115 11.30 2.41 0.14
CA PRO A 115 9.99 1.95 0.60
C PRO A 115 9.35 0.93 -0.36
N ILE A 116 8.39 0.15 0.15
CA ILE A 116 7.66 -0.88 -0.61
C ILE A 116 6.97 -0.35 -1.87
N GLY A 117 6.61 0.93 -1.87
CA GLY A 117 5.98 1.61 -2.98
C GLY A 117 5.78 3.09 -2.72
N GLN A 118 5.05 3.73 -3.62
CA GLN A 118 4.52 5.08 -3.45
C GLN A 118 3.03 4.98 -3.10
N ALA A 119 2.59 5.78 -2.15
CA ALA A 119 1.20 5.84 -1.73
C ALA A 119 0.51 7.06 -2.36
N TYR A 120 -0.65 6.83 -2.96
CA TYR A 120 -1.52 7.88 -3.44
C TYR A 120 -2.88 7.76 -2.77
N LEU A 121 -3.39 8.87 -2.28
CA LEU A 121 -4.69 8.97 -1.67
C LEU A 121 -5.68 9.54 -2.67
N VAL A 122 -6.83 8.89 -2.77
CA VAL A 122 -7.96 9.39 -3.55
C VAL A 122 -9.14 9.57 -2.61
N ILE A 123 -9.61 10.80 -2.47
CA ILE A 123 -10.80 11.13 -1.69
C ILE A 123 -11.89 11.58 -2.65
N LYS A 124 -13.04 10.91 -2.62
CA LYS A 124 -14.22 11.34 -3.38
C LYS A 124 -14.88 12.50 -2.64
N LEU A 125 -14.86 13.70 -3.23
CA LEU A 125 -15.44 14.92 -2.66
C LEU A 125 -16.88 15.19 -3.15
N GLY A 126 -17.38 14.38 -4.08
CA GLY A 126 -18.74 14.47 -4.61
C GLY A 126 -18.94 13.59 -5.84
N ALA A 127 -20.15 13.55 -6.39
CA ALA A 127 -20.52 12.72 -7.54
C ALA A 127 -19.59 12.83 -8.78
N ARG A 128 -18.91 13.97 -8.97
CA ARG A 128 -17.99 14.21 -10.11
C ARG A 128 -16.64 14.80 -9.70
N LYS A 129 -16.35 14.85 -8.40
CA LYS A 129 -15.14 15.49 -7.88
C LYS A 129 -14.39 14.51 -6.99
N SER A 130 -13.11 14.34 -7.28
CA SER A 130 -12.17 13.60 -6.43
C SER A 130 -10.92 14.43 -6.27
N GLU A 131 -10.34 14.35 -5.08
CA GLU A 131 -8.99 14.84 -4.80
C GLU A 131 -8.02 13.67 -4.93
N PHE A 132 -6.87 13.93 -5.56
CA PHE A 132 -5.78 12.99 -5.72
C PHE A 132 -4.52 13.62 -5.17
N SER A 133 -3.86 12.97 -4.22
CA SER A 133 -2.62 13.43 -3.62
C SER A 133 -1.66 12.28 -3.39
N GLU A 134 -0.35 12.57 -3.44
CA GLU A 134 0.68 11.62 -3.03
C GLU A 134 0.94 11.80 -1.53
N ASP A 135 0.86 10.71 -0.76
CA ASP A 135 1.32 10.69 0.62
C ASP A 135 2.76 10.19 0.64
N LYS A 136 3.69 11.15 0.61
CA LYS A 136 5.13 10.87 0.55
C LYS A 136 5.64 10.18 1.81
N ASN A 137 4.97 10.37 2.94
CA ASN A 137 5.42 9.85 4.24
C ASN A 137 4.73 8.54 4.63
N PHE A 138 3.77 8.06 3.83
CA PHE A 138 3.00 6.85 4.14
C PHE A 138 3.86 5.60 4.46
N PHE A 139 4.96 5.42 3.74
CA PHE A 139 5.90 4.31 3.95
C PHE A 139 7.20 4.74 4.64
N HIS A 140 7.20 5.87 5.36
CA HIS A 140 8.36 6.34 6.11
C HIS A 140 8.18 6.08 7.61
N VAL A 141 9.29 5.79 8.28
CA VAL A 141 9.35 5.82 9.73
C VAL A 141 9.75 7.23 10.14
N ASP A 142 8.92 7.86 10.97
CA ASP A 142 9.13 9.16 11.59
C ASP A 142 9.82 9.02 12.95
#